data_AF-A0A1Y2FHC9-F1
#
_entry.id   AF-A0A1Y2FHC9-F1
#
_cell.length_a   1.000
_cell.length_b   1.000
_cell.length_c   1.000
_cell.angle_alpha   90.00
_cell.angle_beta   90.00
_cell.angle_gamma   90.00
#
_symmetry.space_group_name_H-M   'P 1'
#
loop_
_entity.id
_entity.type
_entity.pdbx_description
1 polymer ?
#
loop_
_entity_poly.entity_id
_entity_poly.type
_entity_poly.pdbx_seq_one_letter_code
_entity_poly.pdbx_strand_id
1 'polypeptide(L)'
;MLFLISKIIYLIKIYKLTARDEFNKNKYMFSSVLNCNNILKSKKVIMLPIPPRENLTIKCSDSVFYKDHRYIAYGSLDRVFIYDSNFNFIQKLTVDGNHEQVNTLAFNKNGKLAVGYESSIIIYIPIEEGPKDLQWSSQEIISYSNPRCVDWNNNSDEEWLLAGSKKLSIWKNKTYKLIKNDSTKEVSNESETSLTTTSLSLQENIKTNEKIYELIWEEVSAGEVSLVSFSPDGKFFATLTEFDCLVKIWYSRSVVDSDYYNNL
;
A
#
# COMPACT_ATOMS: atom_id res chain seq x y z
N MET A 1 -6.95 14.84 -11.06
CA MET A 1 -5.92 15.86 -10.77
C MET A 1 -6.07 16.49 -9.38
N LEU A 2 -7.21 17.10 -9.02
CA LEU A 2 -7.44 17.76 -7.72
C LEU A 2 -7.25 16.86 -6.48
N PHE A 3 -7.64 15.57 -6.54
CA PHE A 3 -7.46 14.63 -5.42
C PHE A 3 -6.01 14.22 -5.18
N LEU A 4 -5.23 14.01 -6.24
CA LEU A 4 -3.80 13.72 -6.15
C LEU A 4 -3.04 14.93 -5.60
N ILE A 5 -3.37 16.13 -6.10
CA ILE A 5 -2.83 17.39 -5.57
C ILE A 5 -3.23 17.56 -4.10
N SER A 6 -4.47 17.23 -3.72
CA SER A 6 -4.89 17.28 -2.31
C SER A 6 -4.14 16.29 -1.42
N LYS A 7 -3.91 15.05 -1.88
CA LYS A 7 -3.17 14.03 -1.13
C LYS A 7 -1.68 14.38 -1.01
N ILE A 8 -1.08 14.85 -2.10
CA ILE A 8 0.31 15.34 -2.15
C ILE A 8 0.47 16.62 -1.32
N ILE A 9 -0.43 17.60 -1.40
CA ILE A 9 -0.40 18.80 -0.57
C ILE A 9 -0.57 18.42 0.90
N TYR A 10 -1.47 17.50 1.23
CA TYR A 10 -1.67 17.03 2.60
C TYR A 10 -0.39 16.35 3.13
N LEU A 11 0.24 15.48 2.33
CA LEU A 11 1.50 14.82 2.68
C LEU A 11 2.68 15.79 2.76
N ILE A 12 2.82 16.74 1.83
CA ILE A 12 3.83 17.82 1.88
C ILE A 12 3.62 18.69 3.12
N LYS A 13 2.36 18.99 3.48
CA LYS A 13 2.05 19.78 4.67
C LYS A 13 2.43 19.02 5.95
N ILE A 14 2.24 17.71 5.99
CA ILE A 14 2.75 16.86 7.09
C ILE A 14 4.28 16.87 7.11
N TYR A 15 4.94 16.62 5.98
CA TYR A 15 6.41 16.55 5.89
C TYR A 15 7.09 17.87 6.30
N LYS A 16 6.49 19.00 5.93
CA LYS A 16 6.98 20.35 6.27
C LYS A 16 6.76 20.70 7.75
N LEU A 17 5.83 20.02 8.42
CA LEU A 17 5.60 20.15 9.86
C LEU A 17 6.63 19.31 10.63
N THR A 18 6.93 18.08 10.19
CA THR A 18 7.99 17.25 10.81
C THR A 18 9.39 17.85 10.68
N ALA A 19 9.72 18.44 9.53
CA ALA A 19 11.03 19.08 9.31
C ALA A 19 11.23 20.37 10.12
N ARG A 20 10.15 21.01 10.63
CA ARG A 20 10.24 22.24 11.42
C ARG A 20 10.42 21.97 12.92
N ASP A 21 10.06 20.78 13.38
CA ASP A 21 10.11 20.39 14.79
C ASP A 21 11.45 19.78 15.22
N GLU A 22 12.34 19.43 14.30
CA GLU A 22 13.71 18.98 14.65
C GLU A 22 14.57 20.09 15.29
N PHE A 23 14.12 21.34 15.29
CA PHE A 23 14.79 22.47 15.94
C PHE A 23 14.31 22.81 17.36
N ASN A 24 13.26 22.16 17.88
CA ASN A 24 12.78 22.40 19.25
C ASN A 24 12.58 21.08 20.01
N LYS A 25 13.63 20.66 20.72
CA LYS A 25 13.49 19.68 21.80
C LYS A 25 12.52 20.23 22.84
N ASN A 26 11.51 19.43 23.18
CA ASN A 26 10.48 19.62 24.21
C ASN A 26 9.21 20.38 23.79
N LYS A 27 8.32 19.70 23.03
CA LYS A 27 6.87 19.63 23.34
C LYS A 27 6.16 18.68 22.40
N TYR A 28 5.43 17.72 22.97
CA TYR A 28 4.44 16.94 22.23
C TYR A 28 3.29 17.84 21.78
N MET A 29 2.98 17.86 20.47
CA MET A 29 1.62 17.83 19.87
C MET A 29 1.61 18.47 18.47
N PHE A 30 1.09 17.73 17.48
CA PHE A 30 0.38 18.35 16.36
C PHE A 30 -1.12 18.36 16.66
N SER A 31 -1.63 19.52 17.07
CA SER A 31 -3.02 19.89 16.84
C SER A 31 -3.16 20.34 15.39
N SER A 32 -3.99 19.69 14.60
CA SER A 32 -4.44 20.27 13.33
C SER A 32 -5.41 21.41 13.66
N VAL A 33 -4.92 22.66 13.58
CA VAL A 33 -5.80 23.82 13.46
C VAL A 33 -6.32 23.84 12.03
N LEU A 34 -7.35 23.02 11.78
CA LEU A 34 -8.26 23.23 10.66
C LEU A 34 -9.29 24.25 11.15
N ASN A 35 -9.14 25.48 10.69
CA ASN A 35 -10.18 26.49 10.80
C ASN A 35 -11.33 26.11 9.84
N CYS A 36 -12.14 25.15 10.24
CA CYS A 36 -13.37 24.76 9.57
C CYS A 36 -14.50 24.95 10.58
N ASN A 37 -15.06 26.15 10.62
CA ASN A 37 -16.19 26.56 11.47
C ASN A 37 -17.51 25.82 11.17
N ASN A 38 -17.49 24.53 10.80
CA ASN A 38 -18.72 23.77 10.53
C ASN A 38 -18.62 22.25 10.80
N ILE A 39 -17.69 21.78 11.64
CA ILE A 39 -17.68 20.37 12.07
C ILE A 39 -18.23 20.26 13.49
N LEU A 40 -19.54 20.45 13.64
CA LEU A 40 -20.28 20.08 14.85
C LEU A 40 -21.11 18.83 14.58
N LYS A 41 -20.62 17.69 15.07
CA LYS A 41 -21.34 16.71 15.91
C LYS A 41 -20.47 15.46 16.09
N SER A 42 -19.83 15.39 17.27
CA SER A 42 -19.26 14.20 17.92
C SER A 42 -18.50 13.20 17.03
N LYS A 43 -17.34 13.58 16.50
CA LYS A 43 -16.29 12.59 16.21
C LYS A 43 -15.24 12.71 17.30
N LYS A 44 -15.22 11.75 18.23
CA LYS A 44 -14.12 11.65 19.19
C LYS A 44 -12.85 11.36 18.40
N VAL A 45 -11.87 12.25 18.50
CA VAL A 45 -10.50 11.94 18.09
C VAL A 45 -9.95 11.02 19.17
N ILE A 46 -9.86 9.73 18.86
CA ILE A 46 -9.33 8.72 19.78
C ILE A 46 -7.91 8.40 19.34
N MET A 47 -6.96 8.64 20.23
CA MET A 47 -5.60 8.13 20.07
C MET A 47 -5.65 6.63 20.33
N LEU A 48 -5.14 5.83 19.39
CA LEU A 48 -4.92 4.40 19.63
C LEU A 48 -4.03 4.25 20.88
N PRO A 49 -4.44 3.48 21.91
CA PRO A 49 -3.61 3.23 23.07
C PRO A 49 -2.46 2.32 22.66
N ILE A 50 -1.43 2.91 22.07
CA ILE A 50 -0.16 2.25 21.82
C ILE A 50 0.46 2.08 23.21
N PRO A 51 0.74 0.85 23.69
CA PRO A 51 1.39 0.69 24.97
C PRO A 51 2.71 1.47 24.93
N PRO A 52 2.98 2.37 25.89
CA PRO A 52 4.21 3.11 25.96
C PRO A 52 5.32 2.10 26.19
N ARG A 53 5.96 1.69 25.11
CA ARG A 53 7.17 0.87 25.14
C ARG A 53 8.27 1.79 24.68
N GLU A 54 9.28 1.91 25.54
CA GLU A 54 10.50 2.64 25.23
C GLU A 54 11.01 2.14 23.86
N ASN A 55 11.15 3.06 22.90
CA ASN A 55 11.60 2.83 21.51
C ASN A 55 10.56 2.40 20.44
N LEU A 56 9.25 2.41 20.71
CA LEU A 56 8.23 2.27 19.64
C LEU A 56 7.94 3.62 18.95
N THR A 57 8.71 3.96 17.90
CA THR A 57 8.29 4.98 16.93
C THR A 57 7.53 4.32 15.79
N ILE A 58 6.26 4.64 15.60
CA ILE A 58 5.52 4.21 14.40
C ILE A 58 6.24 4.77 13.17
N LYS A 59 6.59 3.89 12.23
CA LYS A 59 7.26 4.26 10.98
C LYS A 59 6.25 4.53 9.86
N CYS A 60 5.21 3.70 9.80
CA CYS A 60 4.22 3.75 8.74
C CYS A 60 2.87 3.22 9.24
N SER A 61 1.80 3.64 8.58
CA SER A 61 0.45 3.17 8.83
C SER A 61 -0.40 3.35 7.59
N ASP A 62 -1.37 2.47 7.41
CA ASP A 62 -2.36 2.58 6.35
C ASP A 62 -3.67 1.90 6.79
N SER A 63 -4.75 2.19 6.06
CA SER A 63 -6.07 1.63 6.34
C SER A 63 -6.80 1.27 5.06
N VAL A 64 -7.59 0.20 5.14
CA VAL A 64 -8.39 -0.29 4.02
C VAL A 64 -9.82 -0.52 4.45
N PHE A 65 -10.75 -0.34 3.52
CA PHE A 65 -12.12 -0.83 3.65
C PHE A 65 -12.24 -2.12 2.82
N TYR A 66 -12.38 -3.26 3.49
CA TYR A 66 -12.42 -4.59 2.90
C TYR A 66 -13.63 -5.34 3.46
N LYS A 67 -14.49 -5.87 2.58
CA LYS A 67 -15.74 -6.59 2.94
C LYS A 67 -16.57 -5.86 4.01
N ASP A 68 -16.87 -4.59 3.75
CA ASP A 68 -17.64 -3.70 4.63
C ASP A 68 -17.04 -3.39 6.01
N HIS A 69 -15.80 -3.81 6.25
CA HIS A 69 -15.08 -3.55 7.49
C HIS A 69 -13.82 -2.73 7.21
N ARG A 70 -13.52 -1.79 8.10
CA ARG A 70 -12.25 -1.06 8.06
C ARG A 70 -11.18 -1.83 8.84
N TYR A 71 -10.01 -1.97 8.23
CA TYR A 71 -8.81 -2.48 8.87
C TYR A 71 -7.73 -1.41 8.88
N ILE A 72 -6.92 -1.43 9.91
CA ILE A 72 -5.81 -0.49 10.09
C ILE A 72 -4.57 -1.31 10.37
N ALA A 73 -3.51 -1.07 9.59
CA ALA A 73 -2.19 -1.64 9.82
C ALA A 73 -1.22 -0.53 10.21
N TYR A 74 -0.34 -0.81 11.16
CA TYR A 74 0.80 0.06 11.42
C TYR A 74 2.07 -0.77 11.63
N GLY A 75 3.18 -0.23 11.13
CA GLY A 75 4.52 -0.79 11.25
C GLY A 75 5.31 -0.09 12.36
N SER A 76 5.94 -0.87 13.22
CA SER A 76 6.83 -0.38 14.26
C SER A 76 7.94 -1.39 14.52
N LEU A 77 9.20 -0.94 14.39
CA LEU A 77 10.38 -1.80 14.46
C LEU A 77 10.23 -2.99 13.50
N ASP A 78 10.36 -4.22 13.98
CA ASP A 78 10.30 -5.47 13.20
C ASP A 78 8.88 -6.06 13.07
N ARG A 79 7.83 -5.26 13.35
CA ARG A 79 6.46 -5.76 13.51
C ARG A 79 5.45 -4.91 12.79
N VAL A 80 4.45 -5.58 12.21
CA VAL A 80 3.21 -4.95 11.75
C VAL A 80 2.06 -5.43 12.61
N PHE A 81 1.23 -4.51 13.10
CA PHE A 81 0.02 -4.83 13.84
C PHE A 81 -1.20 -4.47 13.01
N ILE A 82 -2.22 -5.33 13.04
CA ILE A 82 -3.47 -5.15 12.32
C ILE A 82 -4.63 -5.12 13.32
N TYR A 83 -5.50 -4.13 13.13
CA TYR A 83 -6.68 -3.89 13.95
C TYR A 83 -7.94 -3.78 13.07
N ASP A 84 -9.09 -4.08 13.65
CA ASP A 84 -10.39 -3.81 13.03
C ASP A 84 -10.86 -2.36 13.26
N SER A 85 -12.05 -2.05 12.74
CA SER A 85 -12.70 -0.75 12.86
C SER A 85 -13.05 -0.32 14.29
N ASN A 86 -13.13 -1.28 15.22
CA ASN A 86 -13.37 -1.06 16.64
C ASN A 86 -12.07 -1.03 17.45
N PHE A 87 -10.91 -1.09 16.77
CA PHE A 87 -9.58 -1.17 17.37
C PHE A 87 -9.36 -2.44 18.19
N ASN A 88 -10.05 -3.52 17.85
CA ASN A 88 -9.69 -4.84 18.35
C ASN A 88 -8.46 -5.33 17.60
N PHE A 89 -7.49 -5.87 18.35
CA PHE A 89 -6.31 -6.48 17.77
C PHE A 89 -6.70 -7.74 16.99
N ILE A 90 -6.28 -7.82 15.73
CA ILE A 90 -6.54 -8.96 14.86
C ILE A 90 -5.30 -9.84 14.76
N GLN A 91 -4.16 -9.25 14.39
CA GLN A 91 -2.95 -10.01 14.12
C GLN A 91 -1.69 -9.18 14.26
N LYS A 92 -0.58 -9.85 14.55
CA LYS A 92 0.78 -9.33 14.49
C LYS A 92 1.53 -10.10 13.40
N LEU A 93 2.12 -9.39 12.44
CA LEU A 93 3.00 -9.95 11.42
C LEU A 93 4.46 -9.70 11.82
N THR A 94 5.29 -10.74 11.62
CA THR A 94 6.75 -10.73 11.80
C THR A 94 7.38 -11.58 10.72
N VAL A 95 8.61 -11.25 10.32
CA VAL A 95 9.43 -12.10 9.45
C VAL A 95 10.13 -13.14 10.32
N ASP A 96 10.10 -14.41 9.91
CA ASP A 96 10.52 -15.56 10.72
C ASP A 96 11.96 -15.43 11.25
N GLY A 97 12.10 -15.07 12.53
CA GLY A 97 13.38 -15.02 13.25
C GLY A 97 14.33 -13.87 12.87
N ASN A 98 14.03 -13.11 11.80
CA ASN A 98 14.83 -11.97 11.38
C ASN A 98 14.29 -10.66 11.97
N HIS A 99 15.18 -9.83 12.49
CA HIS A 99 14.85 -8.50 13.02
C HIS A 99 14.88 -7.42 11.93
N GLU A 100 14.31 -7.70 10.76
CA GLU A 100 14.23 -6.69 9.69
C GLU A 100 13.23 -5.60 10.08
N GLN A 101 13.66 -4.35 10.05
CA GLN A 101 12.78 -3.23 10.34
C GLN A 101 11.75 -3.00 9.23
N VAL A 102 10.52 -2.70 9.64
CA VAL A 102 9.44 -2.25 8.79
C VAL A 102 9.65 -0.77 8.46
N ASN A 103 9.80 -0.49 7.17
CA ASN A 103 10.00 0.87 6.66
C ASN A 103 8.71 1.50 6.14
N THR A 104 7.89 0.72 5.43
CA THR A 104 6.67 1.20 4.76
C THR A 104 5.62 0.10 4.66
N LEU A 105 4.36 0.47 4.49
CA LEU A 105 3.29 -0.46 4.17
C LEU A 105 2.18 0.23 3.38
N ALA A 106 1.43 -0.54 2.60
CA ALA A 106 0.25 -0.05 1.88
C ALA A 106 -0.76 -1.18 1.63
N PHE A 107 -2.04 -0.89 1.84
CA PHE A 107 -3.13 -1.76 1.46
C PHE A 107 -3.60 -1.48 0.03
N ASN A 108 -4.11 -2.53 -0.62
CA ASN A 108 -4.91 -2.39 -1.83
C ASN A 108 -6.40 -2.55 -1.54
N LYS A 109 -7.26 -2.22 -2.51
CA LYS A 109 -8.73 -2.31 -2.40
C LYS A 109 -9.26 -3.73 -2.12
N ASN A 110 -8.46 -4.76 -2.42
CA ASN A 110 -8.82 -6.16 -2.19
C ASN A 110 -8.34 -6.67 -0.82
N GLY A 111 -7.87 -5.77 0.06
CA GLY A 111 -7.39 -6.13 1.39
C GLY A 111 -5.97 -6.69 1.44
N LYS A 112 -5.27 -6.83 0.31
CA LYS A 112 -3.85 -7.22 0.32
C LYS A 112 -3.00 -6.13 0.94
N LEU A 113 -1.95 -6.52 1.64
CA LEU A 113 -1.03 -5.63 2.33
C LEU A 113 0.38 -5.85 1.80
N ALA A 114 0.97 -4.83 1.20
CA ALA A 114 2.41 -4.80 0.93
C ALA A 114 3.13 -4.23 2.16
N VAL A 115 4.16 -4.91 2.64
CA VAL A 115 5.02 -4.44 3.73
C VAL A 115 6.46 -4.41 3.23
N GLY A 116 7.08 -3.23 3.27
CA GLY A 116 8.48 -3.05 2.95
C GLY A 116 9.35 -3.18 4.19
N TYR A 117 10.21 -4.19 4.19
CA TYR A 117 11.26 -4.45 5.18
C TYR A 117 12.64 -4.04 4.62
N GLU A 118 13.70 -4.13 5.42
CA GLU A 118 15.05 -3.70 5.02
C GLU A 118 15.55 -4.32 3.70
N SER A 119 15.26 -5.60 3.45
CA SER A 119 15.78 -6.33 2.28
C SER A 119 14.70 -6.79 1.29
N SER A 120 13.43 -6.62 1.64
CA SER A 120 12.33 -7.22 0.90
C SER A 120 11.04 -6.42 0.98
N ILE A 121 10.13 -6.66 0.04
CA ILE A 121 8.72 -6.32 0.16
C ILE A 121 7.95 -7.64 0.23
N ILE A 122 7.20 -7.85 1.32
CA ILE A 122 6.35 -9.02 1.49
C ILE A 122 4.91 -8.64 1.21
N ILE A 123 4.26 -9.43 0.37
CA ILE A 123 2.84 -9.29 0.05
C ILE A 123 2.06 -10.26 0.92
N TYR A 124 1.15 -9.73 1.72
CA TYR A 124 0.22 -10.51 2.54
C TYR A 124 -1.19 -10.45 1.95
N ILE A 125 -1.89 -11.57 1.99
CA ILE A 125 -3.28 -11.68 1.53
C ILE A 125 -4.20 -12.01 2.71
N PRO A 126 -5.43 -11.48 2.72
CA PRO A 126 -6.45 -11.91 3.66
C PRO A 126 -6.84 -13.37 3.39
N ILE A 127 -6.80 -14.19 4.43
CA ILE A 127 -7.29 -15.57 4.48
C ILE A 127 -8.44 -15.62 5.49
N GLU A 128 -9.53 -16.26 5.09
CA GLU A 128 -10.72 -16.47 5.91
C GLU A 128 -10.85 -17.96 6.18
N GLU A 129 -10.53 -18.38 7.40
CA GLU A 129 -10.76 -19.76 7.85
C GLU A 129 -12.14 -19.93 8.50
N GLY A 130 -12.86 -18.81 8.70
CA GLY A 130 -14.20 -18.75 9.26
C GLY A 130 -14.79 -17.33 9.22
N PRO A 131 -16.07 -17.14 9.61
CA PRO A 131 -16.77 -15.86 9.53
C PRO A 131 -16.20 -14.76 10.45
N LYS A 132 -15.32 -15.11 11.40
CA LYS A 132 -14.64 -14.16 12.30
C LYS A 132 -13.11 -14.29 12.29
N ASP A 133 -12.57 -15.23 11.53
CA ASP A 133 -11.14 -15.59 11.55
C ASP A 133 -10.45 -15.06 10.29
N LEU A 134 -10.48 -13.73 10.14
CA LEU A 134 -9.73 -13.05 9.10
C LEU A 134 -8.28 -12.82 9.56
N GLN A 135 -7.33 -13.36 8.82
CA GLN A 135 -5.90 -13.19 9.07
C GLN A 135 -5.16 -12.91 7.78
N TRP A 136 -3.99 -12.29 7.87
CA TRP A 136 -3.10 -12.03 6.75
C TRP A 136 -1.97 -13.07 6.74
N SER A 137 -1.80 -13.73 5.59
CA SER A 137 -0.72 -14.70 5.37
C SER A 137 0.17 -14.27 4.22
N SER A 138 1.46 -14.60 4.28
CA SER A 138 2.43 -14.25 3.25
C SER A 138 2.11 -14.99 1.95
N GLN A 139 2.04 -14.25 0.86
CA GLN A 139 1.84 -14.76 -0.50
C GLN A 139 3.15 -14.78 -1.29
N GLU A 140 3.91 -13.68 -1.26
CA GLU A 140 5.17 -13.59 -1.99
C GLU A 140 6.15 -12.65 -1.29
N ILE A 141 7.44 -12.95 -1.45
CA ILE A 141 8.55 -12.11 -1.03
C ILE A 141 9.26 -11.58 -2.28
N ILE A 142 9.21 -10.26 -2.46
CA ILE A 142 9.89 -9.54 -3.53
C ILE A 142 11.21 -9.00 -2.97
N SER A 143 12.34 -9.38 -3.56
CA SER A 143 13.64 -8.81 -3.18
C SER A 143 13.71 -7.34 -3.56
N TYR A 144 13.82 -6.46 -2.57
CA TYR A 144 13.83 -5.01 -2.77
C TYR A 144 14.55 -4.32 -1.62
N SER A 145 15.63 -3.61 -1.91
CA SER A 145 16.47 -3.01 -0.86
C SER A 145 15.90 -1.68 -0.36
N ASN A 146 15.74 -1.59 0.96
CA ASN A 146 15.38 -0.41 1.73
C ASN A 146 14.17 0.37 1.17
N PRO A 147 13.00 -0.27 0.95
CA PRO A 147 11.79 0.39 0.49
C PRO A 147 11.39 1.49 1.47
N ARG A 148 11.35 2.74 1.00
CA ARG A 148 10.92 3.91 1.79
C ARG A 148 9.45 4.21 1.61
N CYS A 149 8.88 3.82 0.48
CA CYS A 149 7.48 4.06 0.18
C CYS A 149 6.96 3.00 -0.79
N VAL A 150 5.69 2.65 -0.65
CA VAL A 150 4.96 1.74 -1.54
C VAL A 150 3.55 2.28 -1.78
N ASP A 151 2.98 2.04 -2.96
CA ASP A 151 1.57 2.32 -3.26
C ASP A 151 1.01 1.31 -4.28
N TRP A 152 -0.30 1.09 -4.24
CA TRP A 152 -1.00 0.18 -5.14
C TRP A 152 -1.78 0.93 -6.21
N ASN A 153 -1.78 0.40 -7.44
CA ASN A 153 -2.73 0.85 -8.44
C ASN A 153 -4.09 0.20 -8.19
N ASN A 154 -5.01 0.95 -7.58
CA ASN A 154 -6.32 0.44 -7.20
C ASN A 154 -7.38 0.53 -8.31
N ASN A 155 -7.12 1.24 -9.42
CA ASN A 155 -8.14 1.50 -10.43
C ASN A 155 -7.86 0.85 -11.80
N SER A 156 -6.75 0.15 -11.94
CA SER A 156 -6.47 -0.61 -13.16
C SER A 156 -7.20 -1.95 -13.18
N ASP A 157 -7.43 -2.45 -14.40
CA ASP A 157 -7.81 -3.83 -14.66
C ASP A 157 -6.71 -4.85 -14.36
N GLU A 158 -5.57 -4.37 -13.87
CA GLU A 158 -4.39 -5.12 -13.49
C GLU A 158 -4.00 -4.74 -12.06
N GLU A 159 -3.29 -5.60 -11.35
CA GLU A 159 -2.78 -5.30 -10.01
C GLU A 159 -1.30 -4.92 -10.11
N TRP A 160 -1.00 -3.63 -9.90
CA TRP A 160 0.36 -3.09 -9.92
C TRP A 160 0.76 -2.56 -8.54
N LEU A 161 2.02 -2.81 -8.19
CA LEU A 161 2.67 -2.30 -6.99
C LEU A 161 3.82 -1.37 -7.40
N LEU A 162 3.80 -0.16 -6.88
CA LEU A 162 4.88 0.82 -7.01
C LEU A 162 5.70 0.83 -5.73
N ALA A 163 7.01 0.73 -5.86
CA ALA A 163 7.94 0.77 -4.74
C ALA A 163 9.07 1.78 -5.00
N GLY A 164 9.43 2.55 -3.97
CA GLY A 164 10.46 3.59 -4.02
C GLY A 164 11.52 3.45 -2.93
N SER A 165 12.78 3.61 -3.32
CA SER A 165 14.00 3.78 -2.52
C SER A 165 15.02 4.55 -3.38
N LYS A 166 16.31 4.19 -3.43
CA LYS A 166 17.22 4.64 -4.53
C LYS A 166 16.75 4.21 -5.91
N LYS A 167 15.98 3.12 -5.96
CA LYS A 167 15.32 2.65 -7.17
C LYS A 167 13.85 3.00 -7.09
N LEU A 168 13.23 3.16 -8.25
CA LEU A 168 11.79 3.30 -8.39
C LEU A 168 11.34 2.18 -9.31
N SER A 169 10.42 1.35 -8.86
CA SER A 169 10.06 0.12 -9.57
C SER A 169 8.56 -0.12 -9.61
N ILE A 170 8.09 -0.71 -10.70
CA ILE A 170 6.71 -1.15 -10.87
C ILE A 170 6.71 -2.66 -11.04
N TRP A 171 5.91 -3.32 -10.20
CA TRP A 171 5.69 -4.75 -10.20
C TRP A 171 4.26 -5.06 -10.61
N LYS A 172 4.07 -6.08 -11.43
CA LYS A 172 2.77 -6.50 -11.94
C LYS A 172 2.46 -7.92 -11.51
N ASN A 173 1.24 -8.15 -11.06
CA ASN A 173 0.75 -9.49 -10.77
C ASN A 173 0.39 -10.22 -12.09
N LYS A 174 1.07 -11.33 -12.38
CA LYS A 174 0.84 -12.17 -13.57
C LYS A 174 -0.48 -12.93 -13.52
N THR A 175 -0.88 -13.41 -12.35
CA THR A 175 -2.05 -14.29 -12.18
C THR A 175 -3.36 -13.51 -12.24
N TYR A 176 -3.33 -12.19 -12.04
CA TYR A 176 -4.52 -11.34 -12.01
C TYR A 176 -5.35 -11.39 -13.31
N LYS A 177 -4.72 -11.50 -14.48
CA LYS A 177 -5.44 -11.60 -15.76
C LYS A 177 -6.14 -12.94 -15.95
N LEU A 178 -5.54 -14.03 -15.47
CA LEU A 178 -6.10 -15.38 -15.60
C LEU A 178 -7.44 -15.47 -14.86
N ILE A 179 -7.51 -14.87 -13.66
CA ILE A 179 -8.71 -14.91 -12.80
C ILE A 179 -9.90 -14.19 -13.46
N LYS A 180 -9.68 -13.12 -14.24
CA LYS A 180 -10.78 -12.39 -14.89
C LYS A 180 -11.42 -13.18 -16.03
N ASN A 181 -10.64 -13.89 -16.83
CA ASN A 181 -11.13 -14.54 -18.05
C ASN A 181 -11.94 -15.81 -17.79
N ASP A 182 -11.74 -16.49 -16.65
CA ASP A 182 -12.51 -17.70 -16.30
C ASP A 182 -13.89 -17.38 -15.67
N SER A 183 -14.19 -16.12 -15.37
CA SER A 183 -15.46 -15.71 -14.77
C SER A 183 -16.59 -15.41 -15.78
N THR A 184 -16.37 -15.57 -17.10
CA THR A 184 -17.32 -15.14 -18.14
C THR A 184 -17.77 -16.24 -19.13
N LYS A 185 -18.02 -17.47 -18.65
CA LYS A 185 -18.83 -18.45 -19.41
C LYS A 185 -19.90 -19.07 -18.52
N GLU A 186 -21.11 -18.50 -18.54
CA GLU A 186 -22.36 -19.11 -18.05
C GLU A 186 -22.90 -20.09 -19.14
N VAL A 187 -23.79 -21.07 -18.98
CA VAL A 187 -25.00 -21.37 -18.14
C VAL A 187 -25.17 -22.92 -18.22
N SER A 188 -25.56 -23.72 -17.22
CA SER A 188 -26.94 -23.94 -16.76
C SER A 188 -27.06 -25.01 -15.65
N ASN A 189 -27.95 -24.74 -14.68
CA ASN A 189 -28.78 -25.64 -13.87
C ASN A 189 -28.59 -25.58 -12.34
N GLU A 190 -29.74 -25.44 -11.69
CA GLU A 190 -30.00 -25.17 -10.28
C GLU A 190 -29.41 -26.22 -9.34
N SER A 191 -28.77 -25.75 -8.27
CA SER A 191 -29.00 -26.19 -6.88
C SER A 191 -28.14 -25.37 -5.94
N GLU A 192 -28.69 -25.10 -4.76
CA GLU A 192 -28.10 -24.33 -3.68
C GLU A 192 -26.70 -24.85 -3.30
N THR A 193 -25.67 -24.00 -3.38
CA THR A 193 -24.51 -23.96 -2.46
C THR A 193 -23.59 -22.82 -2.87
N SER A 194 -23.74 -21.71 -2.15
CA SER A 194 -22.80 -20.60 -2.16
C SER A 194 -21.49 -20.98 -1.47
N LEU A 195 -20.37 -20.43 -1.97
CA LEU A 195 -19.02 -20.38 -1.39
C LEU A 195 -18.15 -21.63 -1.64
N THR A 196 -17.11 -21.50 -2.49
CA THR A 196 -15.80 -22.23 -2.42
C THR A 196 -14.88 -22.03 -3.63
N THR A 197 -15.24 -21.28 -4.67
CA THR A 197 -14.40 -21.19 -5.89
C THR A 197 -13.15 -20.31 -5.77
N THR A 198 -13.09 -19.38 -4.81
CA THR A 198 -11.89 -18.53 -4.60
C THR A 198 -10.78 -19.20 -3.79
N SER A 199 -11.10 -20.18 -2.94
CA SER A 199 -10.08 -20.88 -2.13
C SER A 199 -9.36 -21.98 -2.92
N LEU A 200 -10.04 -22.62 -3.86
CA LEU A 200 -9.50 -23.74 -4.63
C LEU A 200 -8.43 -23.31 -5.67
N SER A 201 -8.61 -22.15 -6.33
CA SER A 201 -7.63 -21.63 -7.31
C SER A 201 -6.36 -21.04 -6.66
N LEU A 202 -6.42 -20.68 -5.38
CA LEU A 202 -5.25 -20.25 -4.61
C LEU A 202 -4.39 -21.42 -4.13
N GLN A 203 -5.00 -22.58 -3.82
CA GLN A 203 -4.27 -23.76 -3.36
C GLN A 203 -3.43 -24.42 -4.47
N GLU A 204 -3.83 -24.32 -5.74
CA GLU A 204 -3.04 -24.87 -6.86
C GLU A 204 -1.76 -24.06 -7.14
N ASN A 205 -1.79 -22.74 -6.93
CA ASN A 205 -0.58 -21.89 -7.08
C ASN A 205 0.43 -22.05 -5.95
N ILE A 206 0.07 -22.70 -4.83
CA ILE A 206 1.02 -23.04 -3.75
C ILE A 206 1.92 -24.23 -4.18
N LYS A 207 1.58 -24.96 -5.24
CA LYS A 207 2.38 -26.09 -5.75
C LYS A 207 3.45 -25.68 -6.77
N THR A 208 3.33 -24.53 -7.42
CA THR A 208 4.33 -24.05 -8.38
C THR A 208 5.19 -22.98 -7.70
N ASN A 209 6.51 -23.17 -7.67
CA ASN A 209 7.45 -22.23 -7.07
C ASN A 209 7.65 -20.96 -7.95
N GLU A 210 6.59 -20.55 -8.66
CA GLU A 210 6.60 -19.47 -9.63
C GLU A 210 6.28 -18.14 -8.95
N LYS A 211 7.05 -17.10 -9.28
CA LYS A 211 6.81 -15.74 -8.77
C LYS A 211 5.52 -15.17 -9.37
N ILE A 212 4.62 -14.69 -8.51
CA ILE A 212 3.33 -14.07 -8.88
C ILE A 212 3.58 -12.65 -9.40
N TYR A 213 4.54 -11.92 -8.81
CA TYR A 213 4.91 -10.57 -9.23
C TYR A 213 6.12 -10.55 -10.17
N GLU A 214 5.97 -9.83 -11.28
CA GLU A 214 7.08 -9.53 -12.21
C GLU A 214 7.44 -8.05 -12.19
N LEU A 215 8.75 -7.77 -12.28
CA LEU A 215 9.25 -6.42 -12.49
C LEU A 215 8.99 -6.02 -13.95
N ILE A 216 8.19 -4.97 -14.17
CA ILE A 216 7.88 -4.48 -15.52
C ILE A 216 8.61 -3.19 -15.87
N TRP A 217 9.06 -2.44 -14.87
CA TRP A 217 9.79 -1.19 -15.06
C TRP A 217 10.61 -0.84 -13.83
N GLU A 218 11.82 -0.32 -14.03
CA GLU A 218 12.70 0.18 -12.98
C GLU A 218 13.47 1.40 -13.48
N GLU A 219 13.66 2.38 -12.60
CA GLU A 219 14.54 3.52 -12.82
C GLU A 219 15.37 3.81 -11.56
N VAL A 220 16.63 4.21 -11.77
CA VAL A 220 17.50 4.65 -10.68
C VAL A 220 17.29 6.15 -10.46
N SER A 221 16.91 6.51 -9.23
CA SER A 221 16.73 7.90 -8.84
C SER A 221 18.03 8.52 -8.33
N ALA A 222 18.27 9.80 -8.62
CA ALA A 222 19.41 10.55 -8.09
C ALA A 222 19.37 10.66 -6.55
N GLY A 223 18.16 10.81 -5.98
CA GLY A 223 17.89 10.84 -4.54
C GLY A 223 17.12 9.61 -4.07
N GLU A 224 17.03 9.41 -2.76
CA GLU A 224 16.09 8.43 -2.19
C GLU A 224 14.66 8.86 -2.49
N VAL A 225 13.82 7.99 -3.04
CA VAL A 225 12.40 8.27 -3.24
C VAL A 225 11.69 8.18 -1.89
N SER A 226 11.27 9.32 -1.38
CA SER A 226 10.63 9.44 -0.05
C SER A 226 9.14 9.15 -0.07
N LEU A 227 8.47 9.45 -1.19
CA LEU A 227 7.03 9.24 -1.38
C LEU A 227 6.73 8.84 -2.83
N VAL A 228 5.76 7.94 -2.96
CA VAL A 228 5.15 7.56 -4.22
C VAL A 228 3.63 7.59 -4.05
N SER A 229 2.89 7.97 -5.10
CA SER A 229 1.46 7.69 -5.11
C SER A 229 0.88 7.57 -6.51
N PHE A 230 0.06 6.54 -6.71
CA PHE A 230 -0.77 6.43 -7.89
C PHE A 230 -1.88 7.47 -7.90
N SER A 231 -2.19 7.93 -9.10
CA SER A 231 -3.42 8.66 -9.37
C SER A 231 -4.65 7.80 -9.07
N PRO A 232 -5.77 8.40 -8.61
CA PRO A 232 -6.99 7.64 -8.37
C PRO A 232 -7.54 6.92 -9.61
N ASP A 233 -7.21 7.38 -10.82
CA ASP A 233 -7.55 6.73 -12.09
C ASP A 233 -6.49 5.74 -12.58
N GLY A 234 -5.36 5.60 -11.87
CA GLY A 234 -4.32 4.62 -12.15
C GLY A 234 -3.49 4.91 -13.42
N LYS A 235 -3.67 6.05 -14.07
CA LYS A 235 -3.05 6.39 -15.36
C LYS A 235 -1.64 6.96 -15.23
N PHE A 236 -1.39 7.62 -14.11
CA PHE A 236 -0.10 8.22 -13.79
C PHE A 236 0.22 8.03 -12.31
N PHE A 237 1.45 8.31 -11.93
CA PHE A 237 1.86 8.35 -10.53
C PHE A 237 2.80 9.52 -10.28
N ALA A 238 2.89 9.93 -9.03
CA ALA A 238 3.76 11.01 -8.59
C ALA A 238 4.85 10.48 -7.67
N THR A 239 6.04 11.08 -7.74
CA THR A 239 7.14 10.80 -6.81
C THR A 239 7.73 12.07 -6.24
N LEU A 240 8.25 11.96 -5.02
CA LEU A 240 9.05 12.99 -4.34
C LEU A 240 10.37 12.35 -3.93
N THR A 241 11.50 12.94 -4.31
CA THR A 241 12.81 12.43 -3.91
C THR A 241 13.48 13.35 -2.91
N GLU A 242 14.29 12.78 -2.05
CA GLU A 242 15.07 13.55 -1.10
C GLU A 242 16.03 14.46 -1.89
N PHE A 243 16.06 15.74 -1.52
CA PHE A 243 16.97 16.77 -2.04
C PHE A 243 16.73 17.27 -3.47
N ASP A 244 15.80 16.71 -4.25
CA ASP A 244 15.52 17.24 -5.59
C ASP A 244 14.53 18.41 -5.61
N CYS A 245 13.84 18.70 -4.50
CA CYS A 245 12.81 19.73 -4.35
C CYS A 245 11.70 19.69 -5.42
N LEU A 246 11.54 18.57 -6.13
CA LEU A 246 10.65 18.43 -7.27
C LEU A 246 9.63 17.33 -7.00
N VAL A 247 8.39 17.57 -7.44
CA VAL A 247 7.42 16.48 -7.61
C VAL A 247 7.47 16.06 -9.07
N LYS A 248 7.82 14.80 -9.32
CA LYS A 248 7.85 14.22 -10.66
C LYS A 248 6.54 13.50 -10.93
N ILE A 249 5.97 13.70 -12.11
CA ILE A 249 4.75 13.01 -12.57
C ILE A 249 5.13 12.08 -13.71
N TRP A 250 4.70 10.83 -13.60
CA TRP A 250 5.06 9.74 -14.50
C TRP A 250 3.81 9.21 -15.18
N TYR A 251 3.85 9.07 -16.50
CA TYR A 251 2.75 8.51 -17.27
C TYR A 251 3.30 7.64 -18.41
N SER A 252 2.55 6.62 -18.78
CA SER A 252 2.89 5.80 -19.95
C SER A 252 2.48 6.55 -21.22
N ARG A 253 3.34 6.53 -22.24
CA ARG A 253 3.03 7.03 -23.58
C ARG A 253 2.85 5.83 -24.50
N SER A 254 1.67 5.67 -25.10
CA SER A 254 1.51 4.76 -26.23
C SER A 254 2.22 5.34 -27.45
N VAL A 255 2.95 4.50 -28.19
CA VAL A 255 3.78 4.88 -29.35
C VAL A 255 3.00 5.60 -30.47
N VAL A 256 1.66 5.60 -30.44
CA VAL A 256 0.81 6.21 -31.47
C VAL A 256 0.93 7.75 -31.53
N ASP A 257 1.48 8.42 -30.51
CA ASP A 257 1.59 9.89 -30.48
C ASP A 257 2.94 10.45 -30.97
N SER A 258 3.77 9.65 -31.67
CA SER A 258 5.09 10.09 -32.17
C SER A 258 5.11 10.65 -33.60
N ASP A 259 3.96 10.87 -34.24
CA ASP A 259 3.90 11.48 -35.58
C ASP A 259 4.27 12.98 -35.60
N TYR A 260 4.58 13.58 -34.46
CA TYR A 260 5.03 14.97 -34.38
C TYR A 260 6.50 15.21 -34.78
N TYR A 261 7.32 14.15 -34.95
CA TYR A 261 8.74 14.30 -35.33
C TYR A 261 9.08 13.92 -36.77
N ASN A 262 8.10 13.46 -37.57
CA ASN A 262 8.34 13.09 -38.97
C ASN A 262 8.00 14.21 -39.98
N ASN A 263 7.79 15.45 -39.55
CA ASN A 263 7.47 16.60 -40.42
C ASN A 263 8.37 17.84 -40.18
N LEU A 264 9.65 17.65 -39.90
CA LEU A 264 10.66 18.72 -39.95
C LEU A 264 11.78 18.38 -40.93
#